data_AF-A0A7C2YR33-F1
#
_entry.id   AF-A0A7C2YR33-F1
#
_cell.length_a   1.000
_cell.length_b   1.000
_cell.length_c   1.000
_cell.angle_alpha   90.00
_cell.angle_beta   90.00
_cell.angle_gamma   90.00
#
_symmetry.space_group_name_H-M   'P 1'
#
loop_
_entity.id
_entity.type
_entity.pdbx_description
1 polymer ?
#
loop_
_entity_poly.entity_id
_entity_poly.type
_entity_poly.pdbx_seq_one_letter_code
_entity_poly.pdbx_strand_id
1 'polypeptide(L)'
;MEERASLIAQKCAVDYCRGKTGLASYALFTEKPFLDAFEICRWESFAAVLGDLFIVAEGYLRPHVAPQAQEALHANLVRRYTAILAGMPYPVHRPHGWDDAVASFTLRLQSAMSGKPRQALDVADHSAKTLFDTLPIHSRMRELDEEVVYGAVRFRMIAVSQEMQRRFNSAAIARALLEA
;
A
#
# COMPACT_ATOMS: atom_id res chain seq x y z
N MET A 1 5.87 -6.08 -6.99
CA MET A 1 5.27 -5.38 -5.82
C MET A 1 4.60 -4.10 -6.26
N GLU A 2 5.33 -3.22 -6.94
CA GLU A 2 4.88 -1.92 -7.49
C GLU A 2 3.58 -2.00 -8.29
N GLU A 3 3.56 -2.85 -9.33
CA GLU A 3 2.38 -3.03 -10.18
C GLU A 3 1.14 -3.47 -9.38
N ARG A 4 1.32 -4.34 -8.39
CA ARG A 4 0.23 -4.81 -7.52
C ARG A 4 -0.26 -3.70 -6.61
N ALA A 5 0.65 -2.91 -6.01
CA ALA A 5 0.29 -1.76 -5.19
C ALA A 5 -0.50 -0.72 -6.00
N SER A 6 0.00 -0.37 -7.20
CA SER A 6 -0.67 0.56 -8.11
C SER A 6 -2.04 0.05 -8.53
N LEU A 7 -2.16 -1.24 -8.87
CA LEU A 7 -3.43 -1.83 -9.25
C LEU A 7 -4.47 -1.77 -8.11
N ILE A 8 -4.07 -2.08 -6.87
CA ILE A 8 -4.98 -2.02 -5.71
C ILE A 8 -5.42 -0.57 -5.48
N ALA A 9 -4.47 0.36 -5.38
CA ALA A 9 -4.75 1.78 -5.13
C ALA A 9 -5.70 2.36 -6.19
N GLN A 10 -5.37 2.16 -7.47
CA GLN A 10 -6.18 2.68 -8.57
C GLN A 10 -7.54 2.00 -8.64
N LYS A 11 -7.59 0.67 -8.56
CA LYS A 11 -8.86 -0.06 -8.72
C LYS A 11 -9.83 0.21 -7.59
N CYS A 12 -9.37 0.25 -6.33
CA CYS A 12 -10.23 0.59 -5.21
C CYS A 12 -10.76 2.02 -5.30
N ALA A 13 -9.91 2.99 -5.64
CA ALA A 13 -10.33 4.38 -5.76
C ALA A 13 -11.32 4.59 -6.92
N VAL A 14 -11.04 4.03 -8.11
CA VAL A 14 -11.95 4.10 -9.27
C VAL A 14 -13.28 3.42 -8.98
N ASP A 15 -13.25 2.17 -8.52
CA ASP A 15 -14.46 1.36 -8.30
C ASP A 15 -15.36 2.04 -7.25
N TYR A 16 -14.77 2.58 -6.17
CA TYR A 16 -15.52 3.34 -5.17
C TYR A 16 -16.14 4.61 -5.76
N CYS A 17 -15.35 5.46 -6.43
CA CYS A 17 -15.86 6.74 -6.94
C CYS A 17 -17.00 6.52 -7.95
N ARG A 18 -16.86 5.52 -8.84
CA ARG A 18 -17.92 5.15 -9.78
C ARG A 18 -19.14 4.60 -9.08
N GLY A 19 -18.96 3.69 -8.12
CA GLY A 19 -20.06 3.15 -7.32
C GLY A 19 -20.83 4.24 -6.57
N LYS A 20 -20.11 5.22 -6.02
CA LYS A 20 -20.71 6.29 -5.22
C LYS A 20 -21.47 7.33 -6.04
N THR A 21 -20.98 7.63 -7.24
CA THR A 21 -21.50 8.73 -8.07
C THR A 21 -22.39 8.24 -9.22
N GLY A 22 -22.42 6.93 -9.47
CA GLY A 22 -23.27 6.31 -10.49
C GLY A 22 -23.04 6.92 -11.87
N LEU A 23 -24.12 7.31 -12.54
CA LEU A 23 -24.07 7.93 -13.87
C LEU A 23 -23.31 9.26 -13.89
N ALA A 24 -23.27 10.00 -12.77
CA ALA A 24 -22.53 11.25 -12.69
C ALA A 24 -21.00 11.06 -12.77
N SER A 25 -20.51 9.81 -12.60
CA SER A 25 -19.08 9.51 -12.72
C SER A 25 -18.50 9.91 -14.08
N TYR A 26 -19.25 9.82 -15.17
CA TYR A 26 -18.76 10.20 -16.50
C TYR A 26 -18.41 11.68 -16.58
N ALA A 27 -19.25 12.55 -16.03
CA ALA A 27 -18.99 13.99 -15.98
C ALA A 27 -17.89 14.29 -14.94
N LEU A 28 -17.99 13.70 -13.75
CA LEU A 28 -17.07 13.96 -12.65
C LEU A 28 -15.60 13.64 -13.00
N PHE A 29 -15.36 12.56 -13.74
CA PHE A 29 -14.02 12.21 -14.22
C PHE A 29 -13.48 13.09 -15.35
N THR A 30 -14.20 14.15 -15.74
CA THR A 30 -13.71 15.22 -16.62
C THR A 30 -13.42 16.52 -15.87
N GLU A 31 -13.88 16.64 -14.62
CA GLU A 31 -13.70 17.84 -13.81
C GLU A 31 -12.31 17.90 -13.21
N LYS A 32 -11.55 18.95 -13.55
CA LYS A 32 -10.16 19.11 -13.09
C LYS A 32 -10.02 19.04 -11.55
N PRO A 33 -10.87 19.71 -10.74
CA PRO A 33 -10.73 19.62 -9.28
C PRO A 33 -10.88 18.20 -8.74
N PHE A 34 -11.77 17.40 -9.33
CA PHE A 34 -11.93 16.00 -8.97
C PHE A 34 -10.69 15.20 -9.37
N LEU A 35 -10.17 15.40 -10.59
CA LEU A 35 -8.98 14.71 -11.07
C LEU A 35 -7.74 15.04 -10.24
N ASP A 36 -7.56 16.30 -9.84
CA ASP A 36 -6.45 16.72 -8.97
C ASP A 36 -6.53 16.00 -7.60
N ALA A 37 -7.71 15.97 -6.98
CA ALA A 37 -7.92 15.27 -5.71
C ALA A 37 -7.83 13.73 -5.86
N PHE A 38 -8.25 13.20 -7.00
CA PHE A 38 -8.15 11.77 -7.31
C PHE A 38 -6.69 11.34 -7.47
N GLU A 39 -5.84 12.17 -8.08
CA GLU A 39 -4.39 11.91 -8.15
C GLU A 39 -3.77 11.86 -6.74
N ILE A 40 -4.15 12.76 -5.83
CA ILE A 40 -3.74 12.67 -4.42
C ILE A 40 -4.11 11.30 -3.83
N CYS A 41 -5.39 10.92 -3.94
CA CYS A 41 -5.88 9.64 -3.43
C CYS A 41 -5.09 8.45 -3.97
N ARG A 42 -4.80 8.44 -5.28
CA ARG A 42 -4.04 7.36 -5.93
C ARG A 42 -2.61 7.26 -5.38
N TRP A 43 -1.92 8.38 -5.25
CA TRP A 43 -0.53 8.42 -4.80
C TRP A 43 -0.39 8.05 -3.31
N GLU A 44 -1.23 8.60 -2.45
CA GLU A 44 -1.24 8.26 -1.02
C GLU A 44 -1.58 6.78 -0.81
N SER A 45 -2.62 6.30 -1.50
CA SER A 45 -3.01 4.89 -1.43
C SER A 45 -1.92 3.96 -1.97
N PHE A 46 -1.24 4.35 -3.05
CA PHE A 46 -0.13 3.57 -3.60
C PHE A 46 0.99 3.39 -2.58
N ALA A 47 1.46 4.48 -1.95
CA ALA A 47 2.54 4.42 -0.97
C ALA A 47 2.14 3.59 0.27
N ALA A 48 0.89 3.72 0.72
CA ALA A 48 0.37 2.95 1.85
C ALA A 48 0.22 1.46 1.54
N VAL A 49 -0.38 1.11 0.38
CA VAL A 49 -0.52 -0.28 -0.06
C VAL A 49 0.84 -0.92 -0.25
N LEU A 50 1.79 -0.21 -0.88
CA LEU A 50 3.13 -0.72 -1.09
C LEU A 50 3.79 -1.09 0.26
N GLY A 51 3.67 -0.23 1.26
CA GLY A 51 4.20 -0.49 2.61
C GLY A 51 3.55 -1.72 3.25
N ASP A 52 2.22 -1.85 3.14
CA ASP A 52 1.50 -3.02 3.65
C ASP A 52 1.96 -4.31 2.98
N LEU A 53 2.16 -4.29 1.66
CA LEU A 53 2.67 -5.44 0.91
C LEU A 53 4.09 -5.80 1.35
N PHE A 54 4.96 -4.83 1.66
CA PHE A 54 6.28 -5.10 2.20
C PHE A 54 6.23 -5.73 3.61
N ILE A 55 5.27 -5.35 4.46
CA ILE A 55 5.06 -5.99 5.76
C ILE A 55 4.59 -7.44 5.58
N VAL A 56 3.69 -7.70 4.61
CA VAL A 56 3.31 -9.09 4.26
C VAL A 56 4.52 -9.88 3.76
N ALA A 57 5.33 -9.28 2.89
CA ALA A 57 6.54 -9.91 2.38
C ALA A 57 7.54 -10.23 3.49
N GLU A 58 7.76 -9.32 4.45
CA GLU A 58 8.60 -9.57 5.64
C GLU A 58 8.17 -10.86 6.34
N GLY A 59 6.87 -11.05 6.54
CA GLY A 59 6.32 -12.24 7.20
C GLY A 59 6.64 -13.55 6.49
N TYR A 60 6.73 -13.53 5.15
CA TYR A 60 7.14 -14.68 4.35
C TYR A 60 8.66 -14.89 4.29
N LEU A 61 9.44 -13.82 4.40
CA LEU A 61 10.90 -13.87 4.27
C LEU A 61 11.61 -14.20 5.60
N ARG A 62 11.11 -13.65 6.71
CA ARG A 62 11.73 -13.78 8.05
C ARG A 62 12.02 -15.23 8.47
N PRO A 63 11.15 -16.23 8.22
CA PRO A 63 11.44 -17.63 8.57
C PRO A 63 12.68 -18.21 7.86
N HIS A 64 13.16 -17.60 6.78
CA HIS A 64 14.33 -18.03 6.02
C HIS A 64 15.60 -17.26 6.37
N VAL A 65 15.55 -16.38 7.38
CA VAL A 65 16.67 -15.53 7.79
C VAL A 65 17.07 -15.86 9.21
N ALA A 66 18.38 -16.03 9.44
CA ALA A 66 18.91 -16.26 10.78
C ALA A 66 18.63 -15.04 11.69
N PRO A 67 18.41 -15.22 13.00
CA PRO A 67 18.07 -14.12 13.91
C PRO A 67 19.00 -12.90 13.81
N GLN A 68 20.32 -13.13 13.70
CA GLN A 68 21.32 -12.06 13.58
C GLN A 68 21.26 -11.26 12.26
N ALA A 69 20.55 -11.76 11.25
CA ALA A 69 20.41 -11.11 9.94
C ALA A 69 19.03 -10.44 9.75
N GLN A 70 18.14 -10.50 10.74
CA GLN A 70 16.81 -9.90 10.64
C GLN A 70 16.84 -8.37 10.57
N GLU A 71 17.78 -7.73 11.27
CA GLU A 71 17.98 -6.29 11.19
C GLU A 71 18.43 -5.86 9.77
N ALA A 72 19.32 -6.64 9.16
CA ALA A 72 19.75 -6.41 7.78
C ALA A 72 18.59 -6.60 6.79
N LEU A 73 17.79 -7.67 6.93
CA LEU A 73 16.57 -7.87 6.14
C LEU A 73 15.66 -6.62 6.23
N HIS A 74 15.41 -6.14 7.43
CA HIS A 74 14.57 -4.97 7.67
C HIS A 74 15.11 -3.72 6.98
N ALA A 75 16.39 -3.38 7.20
CA ALA A 75 17.02 -2.24 6.54
C ALA A 75 16.95 -2.34 5.01
N ASN A 76 17.07 -3.55 4.46
CA ASN A 76 16.97 -3.81 3.03
C ASN A 76 15.53 -3.65 2.51
N LEU A 77 14.51 -4.05 3.27
CA LEU A 77 13.11 -3.81 2.94
C LEU A 77 12.77 -2.30 2.95
N VAL A 78 13.25 -1.55 3.95
CA VAL A 78 13.14 -0.08 3.99
C VAL A 78 13.81 0.55 2.78
N ARG A 79 15.05 0.17 2.49
CA ARG A 79 15.77 0.68 1.31
C ARG A 79 15.01 0.41 0.01
N ARG A 80 14.43 -0.79 -0.15
CA ARG A 80 13.64 -1.14 -1.36
C ARG A 80 12.36 -0.32 -1.45
N TYR A 81 11.61 -0.17 -0.36
CA TYR A 81 10.42 0.68 -0.33
C TYR A 81 10.76 2.13 -0.72
N THR A 82 11.79 2.71 -0.11
CA THR A 82 12.26 4.07 -0.40
C THR A 82 12.71 4.21 -1.84
N ALA A 83 13.48 3.26 -2.37
CA ALA A 83 13.96 3.29 -3.75
C ALA A 83 12.80 3.25 -4.77
N ILE A 84 11.76 2.47 -4.49
CA ILE A 84 10.57 2.42 -5.33
C ILE A 84 9.88 3.78 -5.36
N LEU A 85 9.64 4.38 -4.18
CA LEU A 85 8.97 5.69 -4.11
C LEU A 85 9.80 6.80 -4.76
N ALA A 86 11.11 6.79 -4.60
CA ALA A 86 12.03 7.73 -5.23
C ALA A 86 12.10 7.58 -6.76
N GLY A 87 11.81 6.37 -7.27
CA GLY A 87 11.74 6.09 -8.71
C GLY A 87 10.43 6.52 -9.39
N MET A 88 9.41 6.89 -8.60
CA MET A 88 8.13 7.36 -9.13
C MET A 88 8.17 8.86 -9.46
N PRO A 89 7.33 9.33 -10.41
CA PRO A 89 7.12 10.76 -10.61
C PRO A 89 6.73 11.45 -9.30
N TYR A 90 7.34 12.59 -9.00
CA TYR A 90 6.99 13.39 -7.82
C TYR A 90 5.57 13.97 -7.98
N PRO A 91 4.62 13.57 -7.14
CA PRO A 91 3.28 14.15 -7.18
C PRO A 91 3.32 15.61 -6.75
N VAL A 92 2.51 16.46 -7.39
CA VAL A 92 2.48 17.92 -7.12
C VAL A 92 2.19 18.21 -5.64
N HIS A 93 1.37 17.41 -4.98
CA HIS A 93 1.02 17.57 -3.57
C HIS A 93 2.11 17.11 -2.59
N ARG A 94 3.23 16.56 -3.09
CA ARG A 94 4.38 16.09 -2.30
C ARG A 94 5.68 16.81 -2.72
N PRO A 95 5.79 18.13 -2.48
CA PRO A 95 6.98 18.90 -2.86
C PRO A 95 8.24 18.47 -2.10
N HIS A 96 8.08 17.82 -0.94
CA HIS A 96 9.18 17.28 -0.12
C HIS A 96 9.35 15.77 -0.29
N GLY A 97 8.68 15.16 -1.27
CA GLY A 97 8.78 13.73 -1.54
C GLY A 97 8.03 12.85 -0.54
N TRP A 98 8.69 11.78 -0.11
CA TRP A 98 8.08 10.63 0.55
C TRP A 98 8.64 10.34 1.96
N ASP A 99 9.40 11.26 2.53
CA ASP A 99 10.11 11.03 3.81
C ASP A 99 9.18 10.67 4.96
N ASP A 100 7.99 11.30 5.02
CA ASP A 100 6.92 10.98 5.97
C ASP A 100 6.36 9.56 5.77
N ALA A 101 6.14 9.15 4.52
CA ALA A 101 5.66 7.82 4.19
C ALA A 101 6.71 6.75 4.52
N VAL A 102 8.00 7.04 4.25
CA VAL A 102 9.13 6.19 4.61
C VAL A 102 9.27 6.06 6.13
N ALA A 103 9.14 7.17 6.87
CA ALA A 103 9.20 7.15 8.33
C ALA A 103 8.04 6.32 8.92
N SER A 104 6.80 6.55 8.43
CA SER A 104 5.62 5.79 8.84
C SER A 104 5.77 4.30 8.54
N PHE A 105 6.21 3.95 7.32
CA PHE A 105 6.48 2.56 6.95
C PHE A 105 7.54 1.90 7.85
N THR A 106 8.64 2.60 8.11
CA THR A 106 9.73 2.09 8.96
C THR A 106 9.22 1.74 10.36
N LEU A 107 8.45 2.62 10.99
CA LEU A 107 7.86 2.37 12.31
C LEU A 107 6.89 1.18 12.30
N ARG A 108 6.06 1.07 11.25
CA ARG A 108 5.12 -0.05 11.11
C ARG A 108 5.83 -1.38 10.87
N LEU A 109 6.90 -1.39 10.09
CA LEU A 109 7.71 -2.57 9.86
C LEU A 109 8.44 -3.01 11.13
N GLN A 110 9.02 -2.08 11.89
CA GLN A 110 9.57 -2.37 13.23
C GLN A 110 8.54 -3.01 14.16
N SER A 111 7.31 -2.48 14.19
CA SER A 111 6.23 -3.05 14.99
C SER A 111 5.85 -4.48 14.54
N ALA A 112 5.88 -4.77 13.24
CA ALA A 112 5.59 -6.09 12.71
C ALA A 112 6.64 -7.15 13.12
N MET A 113 7.91 -6.74 13.30
CA MET A 113 9.00 -7.64 13.67
C MET A 113 8.90 -8.19 15.09
N SER A 114 8.33 -7.41 16.02
CA SER A 114 8.22 -7.76 17.44
C SER A 114 7.22 -8.89 17.75
N GLY A 115 6.54 -9.43 16.73
CA GLY A 115 5.51 -10.45 16.92
C GLY A 115 5.50 -11.53 15.85
N LYS A 116 4.39 -12.27 15.79
CA LYS A 116 4.13 -13.23 14.71
C LYS A 116 4.00 -12.49 13.38
N PRO A 117 4.36 -13.12 12.24
CA PRO A 117 4.12 -12.57 10.91
C PRO A 117 2.68 -12.04 10.79
N ARG A 118 2.54 -10.80 10.32
CA ARG A 118 1.24 -10.16 10.16
C ARG A 118 0.52 -10.76 8.95
N GLN A 119 -0.79 -10.98 9.07
CA GLN A 119 -1.59 -11.42 7.93
C GLN A 119 -1.93 -10.22 7.03
N ALA A 120 -2.17 -10.48 5.74
CA ALA A 120 -2.55 -9.45 4.78
C ALA A 120 -3.82 -8.68 5.21
N LEU A 121 -4.77 -9.38 5.85
CA LEU A 121 -5.99 -8.77 6.38
C LEU A 121 -5.65 -7.73 7.46
N ASP A 122 -4.77 -8.06 8.40
CA ASP A 122 -4.43 -7.20 9.55
C ASP A 122 -3.68 -5.93 9.13
N VAL A 123 -2.87 -6.00 8.07
CA VAL A 123 -2.09 -4.85 7.61
C VAL A 123 -2.88 -3.94 6.69
N ALA A 124 -3.87 -4.48 5.96
CA ALA A 124 -4.62 -3.77 4.93
C ALA A 124 -5.44 -2.58 5.46
N ASP A 125 -5.77 -2.57 6.76
CA ASP A 125 -6.54 -1.49 7.37
C ASP A 125 -5.82 -0.14 7.29
N HIS A 126 -4.49 -0.14 7.29
CA HIS A 126 -3.70 1.08 7.12
C HIS A 126 -3.88 1.69 5.73
N SER A 127 -3.69 0.91 4.67
CA SER A 127 -3.91 1.41 3.30
C SER A 127 -5.38 1.67 3.00
N ALA A 128 -6.29 0.89 3.58
CA ALA A 128 -7.73 1.16 3.50
C ALA A 128 -8.10 2.51 4.10
N LYS A 129 -7.59 2.81 5.30
CA LYS A 129 -7.76 4.10 5.95
C LYS A 129 -7.21 5.23 5.08
N THR A 130 -5.98 5.07 4.60
CA THR A 130 -5.32 6.08 3.76
C THR A 130 -6.15 6.37 2.50
N LEU A 131 -6.66 5.32 1.86
CA LEU A 131 -7.54 5.46 0.70
C LEU A 131 -8.83 6.18 1.11
N PHE A 132 -9.51 5.72 2.16
CA PHE A 132 -10.77 6.29 2.61
C PHE A 132 -10.64 7.78 2.94
N ASP A 133 -9.61 8.17 3.68
CA ASP A 133 -9.35 9.55 4.09
C ASP A 133 -9.10 10.48 2.89
N THR A 134 -8.47 9.94 1.84
CA THR A 134 -8.05 10.71 0.65
C THR A 134 -9.02 10.66 -0.53
N LEU A 135 -10.09 9.85 -0.48
CA LEU A 135 -11.07 9.81 -1.58
C LEU A 135 -11.57 11.21 -1.95
N PRO A 136 -11.71 11.53 -3.26
CA PRO A 136 -12.20 12.83 -3.73
C PRO A 136 -13.73 12.92 -3.69
N ILE A 137 -14.32 12.43 -2.59
CA ILE A 137 -15.76 12.47 -2.32
C ILE A 137 -15.95 13.18 -0.99
N HIS A 138 -16.86 14.16 -0.96
CA HIS A 138 -17.12 14.95 0.23
C HIS A 138 -17.45 14.03 1.43
N SER A 139 -16.89 14.32 2.61
CA SER A 139 -16.98 13.45 3.80
C SER A 139 -18.40 13.02 4.15
N ARG A 140 -19.37 13.95 4.13
CA ARG A 140 -20.80 13.68 4.35
C ARG A 140 -21.40 12.63 3.40
N MET A 141 -20.87 12.51 2.19
CA MET A 141 -21.37 11.50 1.26
C MET A 141 -20.82 10.12 1.60
N ARG A 142 -19.59 10.02 2.12
CA ARG A 142 -18.87 8.75 2.34
C ARG A 142 -18.89 8.25 3.78
N GLU A 143 -19.52 8.96 4.71
CA GLU A 143 -19.41 8.71 6.16
C GLU A 143 -19.83 7.29 6.59
N LEU A 144 -20.76 6.66 5.86
CA LEU A 144 -21.23 5.30 6.14
C LEU A 144 -20.52 4.22 5.32
N ASP A 145 -19.56 4.59 4.47
CA ASP A 145 -18.96 3.68 3.49
C ASP A 145 -17.57 3.16 3.88
N GLU A 146 -17.09 3.45 5.10
CA GLU A 146 -15.73 3.09 5.53
C GLU A 146 -15.47 1.59 5.38
N GLU A 147 -16.36 0.74 5.92
CA GLU A 147 -16.21 -0.72 5.81
C GLU A 147 -16.31 -1.25 4.36
N VAL A 148 -17.00 -0.54 3.47
CA VAL A 148 -17.04 -0.90 2.04
C VAL A 148 -15.66 -0.72 1.41
N VAL A 149 -15.01 0.40 1.73
CA VAL A 149 -13.66 0.71 1.25
C VAL A 149 -12.64 -0.24 1.86
N TYR A 150 -12.74 -0.51 3.17
CA TYR A 150 -11.86 -1.44 3.86
C TYR A 150 -12.00 -2.85 3.29
N GLY A 151 -13.23 -3.34 3.12
CA GLY A 151 -13.49 -4.65 2.49
C GLY A 151 -12.87 -4.77 1.10
N ALA A 152 -12.96 -3.72 0.28
CA ALA A 152 -12.39 -3.72 -1.07
C ALA A 152 -10.85 -3.81 -1.08
N VAL A 153 -10.17 -3.11 -0.17
CA VAL A 153 -8.71 -3.17 -0.02
C VAL A 153 -8.27 -4.49 0.59
N ARG A 154 -8.87 -4.91 1.71
CA ARG A 154 -8.62 -6.19 2.39
C ARG A 154 -8.71 -7.37 1.42
N PHE A 155 -9.79 -7.44 0.62
CA PHE A 155 -9.98 -8.51 -0.35
C PHE A 155 -8.85 -8.59 -1.38
N ARG A 156 -8.43 -7.45 -1.93
CA ARG A 156 -7.33 -7.42 -2.92
C ARG A 156 -5.97 -7.71 -2.27
N MET A 157 -5.73 -7.22 -1.06
CA MET A 157 -4.52 -7.51 -0.29
C MET A 157 -4.39 -9.01 0.00
N ILE A 158 -5.46 -9.67 0.41
CA ILE A 158 -5.51 -11.13 0.60
C ILE A 158 -5.19 -11.86 -0.72
N ALA A 159 -5.80 -11.45 -1.83
CA ALA A 159 -5.55 -12.07 -3.14
C ALA A 159 -4.07 -11.95 -3.57
N VAL A 160 -3.47 -10.78 -3.39
CA VAL A 160 -2.04 -10.56 -3.69
C VAL A 160 -1.15 -11.35 -2.74
N SER A 161 -1.48 -11.43 -1.44
CA SER A 161 -0.76 -12.25 -0.46
C SER A 161 -0.75 -13.74 -0.86
N GLN A 162 -1.89 -14.28 -1.30
CA GLN A 162 -1.99 -15.65 -1.80
C GLN A 162 -1.20 -15.88 -3.10
N GLU A 163 -1.07 -14.85 -3.94
CA GLU A 163 -0.17 -14.89 -5.10
C GLU A 163 1.30 -14.92 -4.65
N MET A 164 1.70 -14.07 -3.70
CA MET A 164 3.05 -14.08 -3.14
C MET A 164 3.40 -15.44 -2.56
N GLN A 165 2.53 -16.01 -1.72
CA GLN A 165 2.76 -17.33 -1.12
C GLN A 165 3.00 -18.43 -2.16
N ARG A 166 2.34 -18.35 -3.32
CA ARG A 166 2.51 -19.33 -4.40
C ARG A 166 3.73 -19.09 -5.28
N ARG A 167 4.16 -17.83 -5.44
CA ARG A 167 5.19 -17.43 -6.41
C ARG A 167 6.54 -17.09 -5.80
N PHE A 168 6.57 -16.71 -4.53
CA PHE A 168 7.82 -16.34 -3.86
C PHE A 168 8.67 -17.60 -3.65
N ASN A 169 9.88 -17.56 -4.19
CA ASN A 169 10.96 -18.33 -3.61
C ASN A 169 11.51 -17.55 -2.43
N SER A 170 10.82 -17.61 -1.28
CA SER A 170 11.11 -16.78 -0.11
C SER A 170 12.55 -16.92 0.37
N ALA A 171 13.12 -18.13 0.33
CA ALA A 171 14.52 -18.35 0.67
C ALA A 171 15.50 -17.65 -0.29
N ALA A 172 15.25 -17.73 -1.60
CA ALA A 172 16.09 -17.07 -2.60
C ALA A 172 15.97 -15.53 -2.52
N ILE A 173 14.76 -15.01 -2.32
CA ILE A 173 14.52 -13.58 -2.16
C ILE A 173 15.21 -13.06 -0.89
N ALA A 174 15.07 -13.77 0.23
CA ALA A 174 15.73 -13.41 1.48
C ALA A 174 17.26 -13.36 1.33
N ARG A 175 17.86 -14.36 0.66
CA ARG A 175 19.30 -14.37 0.37
C ARG A 175 19.71 -13.18 -0.51
N ALA A 176 19.02 -12.98 -1.64
CA ALA A 176 19.32 -11.89 -2.56
C ALA A 176 19.18 -10.51 -1.90
N LEU A 177 18.28 -10.36 -0.92
CA LEU A 177 18.17 -9.13 -0.15
C LEU A 177 19.35 -8.93 0.79
N LEU A 178 19.91 -9.99 1.39
CA LEU A 178 21.04 -9.89 2.33
C LEU A 178 22.41 -9.71 1.64
N GLU A 179 22.51 -10.09 0.37
CA GLU A 179 23.72 -9.94 -0.44
C GLU A 179 23.81 -8.58 -1.18
N ALA A 180 22.73 -7.79 -1.17
CA ALA A 180 22.59 -6.53 -1.90
C ALA A 180 22.78 -5.28 -1.04
#